data_AF-A0A8T4ZPB5-F1
#
_entry.id   AF-A0A8T4ZPB5-F1
#
_cell.length_a   1.000
_cell.length_b   1.000
_cell.length_c   1.000
_cell.angle_alpha   90.00
_cell.angle_beta   90.00
_cell.angle_gamma   90.00
#
_symmetry.space_group_name_H-M   'P 1'
#
loop_
_entity.id
_entity.type
_entity.pdbx_description
1 polymer ?
#
loop_
_entity_poly.entity_id
_entity_poly.type
_entity_poly.pdbx_seq_one_letter_code
_entity_poly.pdbx_strand_id
1 'polypeptide(L)'
;MHGGTILVEGNCEARAGACMTEGKIVITGFLESVLPTFTIEGLRNKVKIEETDSIEGPFYMFSGDLAERGNGKLYVSKRKNPHLSVFEKLL
;
A
#
# COMPACT_ATOMS: atom_id res chain seq x y z
N MET A 1 11.97 5.40 -1.53
CA MET A 1 11.48 6.06 -0.29
C MET A 1 12.23 5.45 0.90
N HIS A 2 12.70 6.27 1.83
CA HIS A 2 13.57 5.83 2.96
C HIS A 2 12.93 6.08 4.34
N GLY A 3 11.67 6.51 4.39
CA GLY A 3 10.98 6.94 5.59
C GLY A 3 9.86 7.94 5.30
N GLY A 4 9.07 8.28 6.33
CA GLY A 4 7.93 9.19 6.23
C GLY A 4 6.63 8.53 5.80
N THR A 5 5.60 9.35 5.59
CA THR A 5 4.28 8.92 5.10
C THR A 5 3.90 9.74 3.86
N ILE A 6 3.43 9.07 2.81
CA ILE A 6 2.80 9.69 1.64
C ILE A 6 1.34 9.26 1.61
N LEU A 7 0.43 10.24 1.53
CA LEU A 7 -0.98 10.02 1.28
C LEU A 7 -1.31 10.45 -0.15
N VAL A 8 -1.88 9.54 -0.93
CA VAL A 8 -2.42 9.79 -2.27
C VAL A 8 -3.93 9.65 -2.19
N GLU A 9 -4.63 10.80 -2.18
CA GLU A 9 -6.10 10.82 -2.11
C GLU A 9 -6.76 10.39 -3.44
N GLY A 10 -6.03 10.56 -4.55
CA GLY A 10 -6.46 10.23 -5.90
C GLY A 10 -6.00 8.84 -6.37
N ASN A 11 -5.92 8.70 -7.69
CA ASN A 11 -5.46 7.47 -8.34
C ASN A 11 -3.94 7.48 -8.51
N CYS A 12 -3.37 6.29 -8.65
CA CYS A 12 -1.97 6.07 -8.95
C CYS A 12 -1.85 5.05 -10.09
N GLU A 13 -0.98 5.34 -11.04
CA GLU A 13 -0.61 4.37 -12.09
C GLU A 13 0.27 3.26 -11.49
N ALA A 14 0.81 2.39 -12.34
CA ALA A 14 1.75 1.36 -11.92
C ALA A 14 2.99 1.93 -11.19
N ARG A 15 3.65 1.05 -10.42
CA ARG A 15 4.96 1.27 -9.76
C ARG A 15 4.94 2.14 -8.49
N ALA A 16 3.80 2.28 -7.83
CA ALA A 16 3.75 2.84 -6.49
C ALA A 16 4.71 2.10 -5.54
N GLY A 17 5.63 2.84 -4.90
CA GLY A 17 6.59 2.27 -3.97
C GLY A 17 7.82 1.59 -4.60
N ALA A 18 8.03 1.71 -5.92
CA ALA A 18 9.23 1.19 -6.57
C ALA A 18 10.51 1.67 -5.86
N CYS A 19 11.43 0.74 -5.63
CA CYS A 19 12.71 0.97 -4.96
C CYS A 19 12.55 1.58 -3.54
N MET A 20 11.43 1.34 -2.85
CA MET A 20 11.29 1.78 -1.46
C MET A 20 11.98 0.82 -0.49
N THR A 21 12.78 1.37 0.40
CA THR A 21 13.44 0.63 1.48
C THR A 21 12.69 0.75 2.79
N GLU A 22 12.07 1.91 3.06
CA GLU A 22 11.35 2.19 4.30
C GLU A 22 10.20 3.19 4.06
N GLY A 23 9.37 3.39 5.08
CA GLY A 23 8.28 4.36 5.09
C GLY A 23 6.92 3.79 4.67
N LYS A 24 5.93 4.68 4.51
CA LYS A 24 4.52 4.33 4.30
C LYS A 24 3.91 5.09 3.14
N ILE A 25 3.23 4.39 2.24
CA ILE A 25 2.42 4.99 1.18
C ILE A 25 0.98 4.52 1.36
N VAL A 26 0.02 5.44 1.35
CA VAL A 26 -1.42 5.16 1.47
C VAL A 26 -2.14 5.70 0.25
N ILE A 27 -2.81 4.83 -0.51
CA ILE A 27 -3.54 5.18 -1.73
C ILE A 27 -5.03 4.92 -1.49
N THR A 28 -5.83 5.98 -1.45
CA THR A 28 -7.28 5.87 -1.22
C THR A 28 -8.07 5.69 -2.51
N GLY A 29 -7.50 6.04 -3.66
CA GLY A 29 -8.09 5.82 -4.99
C GLY A 29 -7.72 4.48 -5.62
N PHE A 30 -7.79 4.45 -6.96
CA PHE A 30 -7.43 3.29 -7.77
C PHE A 30 -5.92 3.22 -7.99
N LEU A 31 -5.35 2.03 -7.86
CA LEU A 31 -3.98 1.69 -8.22
C LEU A 31 -4.03 0.69 -9.38
N GLU A 32 -3.35 0.99 -10.48
CA GLU A 32 -3.37 0.14 -11.67
C GLU A 32 -2.82 -1.28 -11.42
N SER A 33 -1.70 -1.38 -10.71
CA SER A 33 -1.09 -2.66 -10.33
C SER A 33 -0.14 -2.51 -9.14
N VAL A 34 0.00 -3.58 -8.37
CA VAL A 34 1.03 -3.72 -7.32
C VAL A 34 2.25 -4.39 -7.94
N LEU A 35 3.45 -3.89 -7.62
CA LEU A 35 4.70 -4.49 -8.09
C LEU A 35 4.84 -5.93 -7.58
N PRO A 36 5.39 -6.86 -8.38
CA PRO A 36 5.53 -8.27 -8.00
C PRO A 36 6.52 -8.48 -6.85
N THR A 37 7.31 -7.47 -6.51
CA THR A 37 8.25 -7.47 -5.39
C THR A 37 7.63 -6.99 -4.08
N PHE A 38 6.32 -6.81 -4.05
CA PHE A 38 5.56 -6.58 -2.82
C PHE A 38 4.78 -7.84 -2.42
N THR A 39 4.76 -8.11 -1.13
CA THR A 39 4.03 -9.23 -0.53
C THR A 39 2.80 -8.69 0.19
N ILE A 40 1.65 -9.35 0.04
CA ILE A 40 0.46 -9.01 0.83
C ILE A 40 0.64 -9.50 2.27
N GLU A 41 0.35 -8.64 3.23
CA GLU A 41 0.51 -8.90 4.66
C GLU A 41 -0.83 -8.99 5.40
N GLY A 42 -1.92 -8.55 4.77
CA GLY A 42 -3.24 -8.57 5.38
C GLY A 42 -4.15 -7.44 4.95
N LEU A 43 -5.27 -7.36 5.65
CA LEU A 43 -6.23 -6.28 5.59
C LEU A 43 -6.09 -5.37 6.81
N ARG A 44 -6.31 -4.07 6.62
CA ARG A 44 -6.38 -3.08 7.71
C ARG A 44 -7.63 -2.23 7.54
N ASN A 45 -8.43 -2.16 8.60
CA ASN A 45 -9.65 -1.35 8.61
C ASN A 45 -9.36 0.14 8.80
N LYS A 46 -8.14 0.50 9.20
CA LYS A 46 -7.73 1.87 9.48
C LYS A 46 -6.22 2.00 9.28
N VAL A 47 -5.77 3.14 8.76
CA VAL A 47 -4.35 3.44 8.58
C VAL A 47 -4.04 4.81 9.19
N LYS A 48 -3.06 4.85 10.10
CA LYS A 48 -2.56 6.09 10.70
C LYS A 48 -1.64 6.82 9.71
N ILE A 49 -1.92 8.09 9.42
CA ILE A 49 -1.14 8.97 8.53
C ILE A 49 -0.16 9.81 9.36
N GLU A 50 -0.68 10.49 10.38
CA GLU A 50 0.05 11.31 11.36
C GLU A 50 -0.39 10.97 12.78
N GLU A 51 0.07 11.71 13.80
CA GLU A 51 -0.26 11.41 15.20
C GLU A 51 -1.77 11.42 15.50
N THR A 52 -2.48 12.41 14.97
CA THR A 52 -3.93 12.58 15.14
C THR A 52 -4.74 12.05 13.96
N ASP A 53 -4.11 11.90 12.81
CA ASP A 53 -4.83 11.71 11.55
C ASP A 53 -4.77 10.27 11.06
N SER A 54 -5.92 9.78 10.62
CA SER A 54 -6.09 8.41 10.18
C SER A 54 -7.19 8.29 9.15
N ILE A 55 -7.07 7.28 8.29
CA ILE A 55 -8.02 7.02 7.22
C ILE A 55 -8.67 5.67 7.45
N GLU A 56 -9.99 5.68 7.39
CA GLU A 56 -10.81 4.47 7.50
C GLU A 56 -10.81 3.69 6.18
N GLY A 57 -10.74 2.37 6.31
CA GLY A 57 -10.54 1.43 5.21
C GLY A 57 -11.82 0.72 4.76
N PRO A 58 -11.70 -0.54 4.28
CA PRO A 58 -10.56 -1.44 4.37
C PRO A 58 -9.46 -1.17 3.34
N PHE A 59 -8.21 -1.42 3.74
CA PHE A 59 -7.01 -1.36 2.91
C PHE A 59 -6.36 -2.75 2.82
N TYR A 60 -5.90 -3.11 1.62
CA TYR A 60 -4.85 -4.11 1.48
C TYR A 60 -3.54 -3.53 2.00
N MET A 61 -2.82 -4.28 2.82
CA MET A 61 -1.50 -3.91 3.32
C MET A 61 -0.47 -4.80 2.63
N PHE A 62 0.46 -4.18 1.92
CA PHE A 62 1.60 -4.84 1.30
C PHE A 62 2.92 -4.40 1.97
N SER A 63 3.91 -5.29 1.96
CA SER A 63 5.30 -5.04 2.37
C SER A 63 6.25 -5.18 1.18
N GLY A 64 7.24 -4.29 1.09
CA GLY A 64 8.22 -4.28 0.00
C GLY A 64 9.04 -2.97 0.02
N ASP A 65 9.86 -2.65 -0.95
CA ASP A 65 10.15 -3.39 -2.17
C ASP A 65 11.21 -4.47 -1.89
N LEU A 66 10.86 -5.75 -2.08
CA LEU A 66 11.77 -6.86 -1.80
C LEU A 66 12.99 -6.88 -2.73
N ALA A 67 12.93 -6.24 -3.91
CA ALA A 67 14.09 -6.06 -4.77
C ALA A 67 15.21 -5.27 -4.07
N GLU A 68 14.83 -4.33 -3.19
CA GLU A 68 15.76 -3.49 -2.42
C GLU A 68 15.98 -4.02 -0.99
N ARG A 69 15.46 -5.20 -0.66
CA ARG A 69 15.37 -5.71 0.73
C ARG A 69 14.64 -4.72 1.65
N GLY A 70 13.69 -3.97 1.09
CA GLY A 70 12.91 -2.97 1.80
C GLY A 70 11.78 -3.54 2.66
N ASN A 71 11.37 -2.78 3.67
CA ASN A 71 10.22 -3.06 4.54
C ASN A 71 9.18 -1.92 4.53
N GLY A 72 9.18 -1.15 3.45
CA GLY A 72 8.15 -0.18 3.14
C GLY A 72 6.74 -0.78 3.18
N LYS A 73 5.77 0.03 3.61
CA LYS A 73 4.36 -0.35 3.70
C LYS A 73 3.54 0.37 2.65
N LEU A 74 2.87 -0.39 1.80
CA LEU A 74 1.94 0.12 0.80
C LEU A 74 0.51 -0.26 1.20
N TYR A 75 -0.32 0.74 1.45
CA TYR A 75 -1.73 0.57 1.77
C TYR A 75 -2.58 0.98 0.57
N VAL A 76 -3.45 0.08 0.09
CA VAL A 76 -4.27 0.32 -1.09
C VAL A 76 -5.73 0.08 -0.76
N SER A 77 -6.60 1.05 -1.07
CA SER A 77 -8.05 0.96 -0.80
C SER A 77 -8.65 -0.29 -1.43
N LYS A 78 -9.16 -1.23 -0.62
CA LYS A 78 -9.80 -2.45 -1.14
C LYS A 78 -11.05 -2.14 -1.94
N ARG A 79 -11.84 -1.16 -1.49
CA ARG A 79 -13.12 -0.78 -2.14
C ARG A 79 -12.92 -0.25 -3.56
N LYS A 80 -11.80 0.45 -3.81
CA LYS A 80 -11.49 1.03 -5.13
C LYS A 80 -10.70 0.08 -6.02
N ASN A 81 -10.20 -1.04 -5.50
CA ASN A 81 -9.27 -1.94 -6.19
C ASN A 81 -9.74 -3.41 -6.14
N PRO A 82 -10.92 -3.76 -6.69
CA PRO A 82 -11.45 -5.13 -6.65
C PRO A 82 -10.59 -6.15 -7.40
N HIS A 83 -9.80 -5.70 -8.38
CA HIS A 83 -8.87 -6.54 -9.14
C HIS A 83 -7.73 -7.10 -8.26
N LEU A 84 -7.42 -6.46 -7.13
CA LEU A 84 -6.42 -6.93 -6.17
C LEU A 84 -6.95 -8.05 -5.26
N SER A 85 -8.22 -8.44 -5.36
CA SER A 85 -8.79 -9.56 -4.59
C SER A 85 -8.07 -10.90 -4.82
N VAL A 86 -7.34 -11.03 -5.95
CA VAL A 86 -6.50 -12.19 -6.23
C VAL A 86 -5.44 -12.45 -5.15
N PHE A 87 -4.94 -11.41 -4.49
CA PHE A 87 -3.96 -11.51 -3.42
C PHE A 87 -4.56 -12.07 -2.11
N GLU A 88 -5.89 -12.05 -1.95
CA GLU A 88 -6.53 -12.61 -0.74
C GLU A 88 -6.32 -14.11 -0.59
N LYS A 89 -5.96 -14.81 -1.68
CA LYS A 89 -5.60 -16.23 -1.66
C LYS A 89 -4.24 -16.51 -1.00
N LEU A 90 -3.45 -15.46 -0.76
CA LEU A 90 -2.11 -15.52 -0.16
C LEU A 90 -2.10 -15.06 1.30
N LEU A 91 -3.27 -14.81 1.88
CA LEU A 91 -3.46 -14.40 3.28
C LEU A 91 -3.64 -15.59 4.22
#